data_AF-A0A661ZQJ5-F1
#
_entry.id   AF-A0A661ZQJ5-F1
#
_cell.length_a   1.000
_cell.length_b   1.000
_cell.length_c   1.000
_cell.angle_alpha   90.00
_cell.angle_beta   90.00
_cell.angle_gamma   90.00
#
_symmetry.space_group_name_H-M   'P 1'
#
loop_
_entity.id
_entity.type
_entity.pdbx_description
1 polymer ?
#
loop_
_entity_poly.entity_id
_entity_poly.type
_entity_poly.pdbx_seq_one_letter_code
_entity_poly.pdbx_strand_id
1 'polypeptide(L)'
;MERKIDEIYDLIYNDNSTKESKSFIRIVEPHLEIIDQNYSNGDYEKYFKSTRLLSDYSIQLANDGYLKKALPYLEKSIQRFENDMKLKEKNIFEEPMYEALIWNRGMINFNLQKKKNAEIDFLKLVENFPENDKYNNWLKACSDRKYGIMEWTFAGIVVASIFFSFILEPSDGIFDKLAIIGIIVGLFGGLTVSYIRKQRLKMK
;
A
#
# COMPACT_ATOMS: atom_id res chain seq x y z
N MET A 1 -2.86 -38.02 7.21
CA MET A 1 -2.74 -38.36 5.78
C MET A 1 -2.36 -37.07 5.08
N GLU A 2 -1.11 -36.95 4.65
CA GLU A 2 -0.57 -35.73 4.05
C GLU A 2 -1.06 -35.64 2.60
N ARG A 3 -1.92 -34.67 2.28
CA ARG A 3 -2.45 -34.49 0.92
C ARG A 3 -1.40 -33.87 0.02
N LYS A 4 -1.32 -34.31 -1.23
CA LYS A 4 -0.43 -33.69 -2.22
C LYS A 4 -0.95 -32.31 -2.64
N ILE A 5 -0.06 -31.45 -3.14
CA ILE A 5 -0.42 -30.10 -3.60
C ILE A 5 -1.54 -30.09 -4.65
N ASP A 6 -1.57 -31.11 -5.51
CA ASP A 6 -2.60 -31.28 -6.54
C ASP A 6 -3.98 -31.53 -5.93
N GLU A 7 -4.06 -32.39 -4.91
CA GLU A 7 -5.33 -32.70 -4.23
C GLU A 7 -5.90 -31.48 -3.51
N ILE A 8 -5.02 -30.65 -2.92
CA ILE A 8 -5.43 -29.40 -2.26
C ILE A 8 -5.91 -28.39 -3.29
N TYR A 9 -5.18 -28.27 -4.40
CA TYR A 9 -5.54 -27.38 -5.50
C TYR A 9 -6.91 -27.74 -6.07
N ASP A 10 -7.12 -29.01 -6.41
CA ASP A 10 -8.38 -29.50 -6.98
C ASP A 10 -9.54 -29.33 -6.00
N LEU A 11 -9.32 -29.61 -4.71
CA LEU A 11 -10.33 -29.37 -3.68
C LEU A 11 -10.77 -27.90 -3.61
N ILE A 12 -9.81 -26.98 -3.73
CA ILE A 12 -10.08 -25.54 -3.64
C ILE A 12 -10.78 -25.03 -4.90
N TYR A 13 -10.29 -25.37 -6.09
CA TYR A 13 -10.79 -24.73 -7.31
C TYR A 13 -11.94 -25.48 -8.01
N ASN A 14 -12.22 -26.74 -7.64
CA ASN A 14 -13.36 -27.49 -8.18
C ASN A 14 -14.60 -27.46 -7.27
N ASP A 15 -14.48 -27.04 -6.01
CA ASP A 15 -15.61 -26.90 -5.09
C ASP A 15 -16.05 -25.44 -4.99
N ASN A 16 -17.33 -25.16 -5.23
CA ASN A 16 -17.89 -23.80 -5.11
C ASN A 16 -17.95 -23.29 -3.66
N SER A 17 -17.90 -24.18 -2.66
CA SER A 17 -17.98 -23.82 -1.24
C SER A 17 -16.75 -23.04 -0.73
N THR A 18 -15.65 -23.08 -1.49
CA THR A 18 -14.37 -22.45 -1.16
C THR A 18 -14.27 -20.99 -1.64
N LYS A 19 -15.33 -20.49 -2.30
CA LYS A 19 -15.42 -19.08 -2.71
C LYS A 19 -15.56 -18.14 -1.51
N GLU A 20 -16.03 -18.64 -0.37
CA GLU A 20 -16.07 -17.88 0.88
C GLU A 20 -14.70 -17.83 1.56
N SER A 21 -14.25 -16.63 1.92
CA SER A 21 -12.92 -16.38 2.51
C SER A 21 -12.63 -17.27 3.72
N LYS A 22 -13.58 -17.39 4.66
CA LYS A 22 -13.42 -18.24 5.86
C LYS A 22 -13.29 -19.73 5.54
N SER A 23 -14.07 -20.21 4.58
CA SER A 23 -14.05 -21.61 4.16
C SER A 23 -12.72 -21.93 3.46
N PHE A 24 -12.24 -21.02 2.60
CA PHE A 24 -10.93 -21.12 1.97
C PHE A 24 -9.80 -21.20 3.01
N ILE A 25 -9.76 -20.24 3.94
CA ILE A 25 -8.74 -20.16 5.00
C ILE A 25 -8.70 -21.45 5.81
N ARG A 26 -9.87 -21.95 6.23
CA ARG A 26 -10.00 -23.18 7.03
C ARG A 26 -9.46 -24.42 6.31
N ILE A 27 -9.61 -24.49 4.99
CA ILE A 27 -9.14 -25.63 4.19
C ILE A 27 -7.63 -25.52 3.94
N VAL A 28 -7.13 -24.32 3.66
CA VAL A 28 -5.72 -24.10 3.29
C VAL A 28 -4.79 -24.11 4.50
N GLU A 29 -5.21 -23.54 5.63
CA GLU A 29 -4.34 -23.32 6.79
C GLU A 29 -3.68 -24.61 7.35
N PRO A 30 -4.37 -25.75 7.46
CA PRO A 30 -3.76 -27.02 7.88
C PRO A 30 -2.70 -27.58 6.92
N HIS A 31 -2.65 -27.06 5.69
CA HIS A 31 -1.78 -27.55 4.62
C HIS A 31 -0.71 -26.53 4.20
N LEU A 32 -0.51 -25.47 4.98
CA LEU A 32 0.46 -24.42 4.65
C LEU A 32 1.88 -24.91 4.52
N GLU A 33 2.30 -25.91 5.28
CA GLU A 33 3.65 -26.45 5.18
C GLU A 33 3.95 -26.99 3.76
N ILE A 34 2.95 -27.64 3.14
CA ILE A 34 3.07 -28.19 1.79
C ILE A 34 3.00 -27.06 0.75
N ILE A 35 2.06 -26.13 0.91
CA ILE A 35 1.88 -25.00 -0.02
C ILE A 35 3.08 -24.05 0.02
N ASP A 36 3.69 -23.89 1.20
CA ASP A 36 4.78 -22.94 1.41
C ASP A 36 6.17 -23.53 1.11
N GLN A 37 6.24 -24.77 0.63
CA GLN A 37 7.46 -25.37 0.12
C GLN A 37 8.04 -24.58 -1.05
N ASN A 38 9.37 -24.49 -1.08
CA ASN A 38 10.11 -23.93 -2.21
C ASN A 38 10.25 -24.98 -3.30
N TYR A 39 9.19 -25.18 -4.08
CA TYR A 39 9.28 -25.97 -5.31
C TYR A 39 10.28 -25.31 -6.27
N SER A 40 11.20 -26.09 -6.84
CA SER A 40 12.13 -25.58 -7.84
C SER A 40 11.40 -25.36 -9.17
N ASN A 41 11.91 -24.44 -10.00
CA ASN A 41 11.34 -24.17 -11.34
C ASN A 41 11.34 -25.42 -12.26
N GLY A 42 12.07 -26.48 -11.91
CA GLY A 42 12.06 -27.77 -12.62
C GLY A 42 10.72 -28.53 -12.49
N ASP A 43 9.92 -28.23 -11.47
CA ASP A 43 8.54 -28.70 -11.30
C ASP A 43 7.58 -27.52 -11.37
N TYR A 44 7.51 -26.90 -12.56
CA TYR A 44 6.79 -25.65 -12.78
C TYR A 44 5.30 -25.75 -12.42
N GLU A 45 4.68 -26.91 -12.62
CA GLU A 45 3.26 -27.10 -12.31
C GLU A 45 3.00 -26.98 -10.80
N LYS A 46 3.80 -27.66 -9.96
CA LYS A 46 3.68 -27.53 -8.49
C LYS A 46 4.08 -26.14 -8.02
N TYR A 47 5.09 -25.54 -8.63
CA TYR A 47 5.46 -24.15 -8.36
C TYR A 47 4.30 -23.19 -8.61
N PHE A 48 3.64 -23.31 -9.76
CA PHE A 48 2.49 -22.49 -10.12
C PHE A 48 1.30 -22.71 -9.17
N LYS A 49 0.90 -23.97 -8.94
CA LYS A 49 -0.22 -24.31 -8.04
C LYS A 49 -0.01 -23.81 -6.62
N SER A 50 1.18 -24.02 -6.07
CA SER A 50 1.54 -23.56 -4.73
C SER A 50 1.59 -22.04 -4.63
N THR A 51 2.15 -21.36 -5.63
CA THR A 51 2.16 -19.88 -5.70
C THR A 51 0.75 -19.32 -5.76
N ARG A 52 -0.14 -19.94 -6.56
CA ARG A 52 -1.54 -19.54 -6.68
C ARG A 52 -2.28 -19.71 -5.35
N LEU A 53 -2.18 -20.89 -4.72
CA LEU A 53 -2.80 -21.17 -3.43
C LEU A 53 -2.31 -20.21 -2.33
N LEU A 54 -1.00 -19.93 -2.28
CA LEU A 54 -0.43 -19.00 -1.31
C LEU A 54 -0.92 -17.56 -1.53
N SER A 55 -1.01 -17.15 -2.79
CA SER A 55 -1.54 -15.84 -3.20
C SER A 55 -2.99 -15.67 -2.78
N ASP A 56 -3.85 -16.60 -3.18
CA ASP A 56 -5.27 -16.57 -2.84
C ASP A 56 -5.46 -16.63 -1.32
N TYR A 57 -4.71 -17.48 -0.60
CA TYR A 57 -4.73 -17.52 0.87
C TYR A 57 -4.39 -16.16 1.50
N SER A 58 -3.33 -15.51 1.03
CA SER A 58 -2.92 -14.22 1.56
C SER A 58 -3.96 -13.12 1.31
N ILE A 59 -4.62 -13.15 0.15
CA ILE A 59 -5.70 -12.22 -0.21
C ILE A 59 -6.94 -12.50 0.65
N GLN A 60 -7.33 -13.76 0.84
CA GLN A 60 -8.48 -14.10 1.69
C GLN A 60 -8.25 -13.70 3.15
N LEU A 61 -7.04 -13.91 3.67
CA LEU A 61 -6.67 -13.39 5.00
C LEU A 61 -6.81 -11.87 5.10
N ALA A 62 -6.40 -11.14 4.05
CA ALA A 62 -6.51 -9.68 4.02
C ALA A 62 -7.97 -9.22 3.98
N ASN A 63 -8.81 -9.88 3.17
CA ASN A 63 -10.25 -9.61 3.05
C ASN A 63 -10.98 -9.83 4.37
N ASP A 64 -10.60 -10.87 5.13
CA ASP A 64 -11.15 -11.15 6.46
C ASP A 64 -10.53 -10.29 7.59
N GLY A 65 -9.65 -9.34 7.25
CA GLY A 65 -9.08 -8.38 8.20
C GLY A 65 -7.86 -8.88 8.97
N TYR A 66 -7.33 -10.07 8.66
CA TYR A 66 -6.12 -10.62 9.27
C TYR A 66 -4.83 -10.02 8.67
N LEU A 67 -4.76 -8.69 8.58
CA LEU A 67 -3.74 -7.95 7.81
C LEU A 67 -2.29 -8.31 8.18
N LYS A 68 -2.00 -8.43 9.49
CA LYS A 68 -0.64 -8.78 9.96
C LYS A 68 -0.24 -10.21 9.59
N LYS A 69 -1.20 -11.13 9.57
CA LYS A 69 -0.99 -12.53 9.18
C LYS A 69 -0.89 -12.67 7.66
N ALA A 70 -1.68 -11.91 6.92
CA ALA A 70 -1.68 -11.90 5.45
C ALA A 70 -0.34 -11.44 4.86
N LEU A 71 0.23 -10.35 5.40
CA LEU A 71 1.39 -9.67 4.83
C LEU A 71 2.60 -10.59 4.51
N PRO A 72 3.10 -11.45 5.42
CA PRO A 72 4.25 -12.30 5.11
C PRO A 72 3.97 -13.29 3.97
N TYR A 73 2.77 -13.88 3.90
CA TYR A 73 2.40 -14.79 2.81
C TYR A 73 2.26 -14.04 1.49
N LEU A 74 1.71 -12.82 1.55
CA LEU A 74 1.55 -11.96 0.39
C LEU A 74 2.90 -11.50 -0.18
N GLU A 75 3.85 -11.13 0.68
CA GLU A 75 5.23 -10.79 0.29
C GLU A 75 5.93 -12.00 -0.35
N LYS A 76 5.75 -13.19 0.22
CA LYS A 76 6.31 -14.43 -0.33
C LYS A 76 5.71 -14.77 -1.70
N SER A 77 4.40 -14.61 -1.87
CA SER A 77 3.75 -14.79 -3.19
C SER A 77 4.29 -13.81 -4.22
N ILE A 78 4.42 -12.52 -3.89
CA ILE A 78 5.01 -11.51 -4.78
C ILE A 78 6.43 -11.93 -5.18
N GLN A 79 7.25 -12.36 -4.22
CA GLN A 79 8.61 -12.81 -4.49
C GLN A 79 8.63 -14.03 -5.44
N ARG A 80 7.67 -14.95 -5.34
CA ARG A 80 7.55 -16.08 -6.28
C ARG A 80 7.20 -15.59 -7.69
N PHE A 81 6.28 -14.65 -7.84
CA PHE A 81 6.00 -14.05 -9.15
C PHE A 81 7.23 -13.32 -9.73
N GLU A 82 7.93 -12.52 -8.93
CA GLU A 82 9.14 -11.78 -9.35
C GLU A 82 10.32 -12.72 -9.72
N ASN A 83 10.34 -13.95 -9.18
CA ASN A 83 11.36 -14.95 -9.47
C ASN A 83 10.98 -15.96 -10.57
N ASP A 84 9.73 -15.97 -11.03
CA ASP A 84 9.28 -16.85 -12.09
C ASP A 84 9.98 -16.49 -13.41
N MET A 85 10.84 -17.39 -13.91
CA MET A 85 11.59 -17.18 -15.14
C MET A 85 10.69 -16.99 -16.36
N LYS A 86 9.50 -17.61 -16.40
CA LYS A 86 8.55 -17.44 -17.52
C LYS A 86 7.90 -16.06 -17.53
N LEU A 87 7.75 -15.45 -16.35
CA LEU A 87 7.22 -14.10 -16.22
C LEU A 87 8.30 -13.04 -16.40
N LYS A 88 9.57 -13.33 -16.11
CA LYS A 88 10.69 -12.40 -16.39
C LYS A 88 10.85 -12.09 -17.87
N GLU A 89 10.50 -13.02 -18.76
CA GLU A 89 10.52 -12.83 -20.21
C GLU A 89 9.31 -12.02 -20.72
N LYS A 90 8.31 -11.75 -19.86
CA LYS A 90 7.09 -11.02 -20.16
C LYS A 90 6.95 -9.79 -19.25
N ASN A 91 5.97 -8.93 -19.52
CA ASN A 91 5.59 -7.93 -18.54
C ASN A 91 4.81 -8.62 -17.41
N ILE A 92 5.37 -8.67 -16.21
CA ILE A 92 4.76 -9.31 -15.03
C ILE A 92 3.40 -8.70 -14.66
N PHE A 93 3.13 -7.44 -15.02
CA PHE A 93 1.84 -6.79 -14.80
C PHE A 93 0.73 -7.25 -15.76
N GLU A 94 1.06 -8.04 -16.79
CA GLU A 94 0.05 -8.74 -17.61
C GLU A 94 -0.59 -9.93 -16.86
N GLU A 95 0.01 -10.38 -15.74
CA GLU A 95 -0.57 -11.41 -14.89
C GLU A 95 -1.52 -10.77 -13.85
N PRO A 96 -2.85 -10.96 -13.96
CA PRO A 96 -3.80 -10.26 -13.09
C PRO A 96 -3.63 -10.60 -11.61
N MET A 97 -3.13 -11.80 -11.28
CA MET A 97 -2.83 -12.15 -9.90
C MET A 97 -1.70 -11.30 -9.33
N TYR A 98 -0.68 -10.97 -10.13
CA TYR A 98 0.42 -10.13 -9.66
C TYR A 98 -0.06 -8.70 -9.38
N GLU A 99 -0.85 -8.11 -10.28
CA GLU A 99 -1.51 -6.82 -10.05
C GLU A 99 -2.34 -6.83 -8.74
N ALA A 100 -3.15 -7.88 -8.55
CA ALA A 100 -3.96 -8.05 -7.35
C ALA A 100 -3.12 -8.15 -6.07
N LEU A 101 -1.96 -8.83 -6.11
CA LEU A 101 -1.04 -8.92 -4.98
C LEU A 101 -0.43 -7.56 -4.62
N ILE A 102 0.06 -6.80 -5.62
CA ILE A 102 0.60 -5.45 -5.38
C ILE A 102 -0.47 -4.54 -4.78
N TRP A 103 -1.69 -4.59 -5.33
CA TRP A 103 -2.84 -3.86 -4.79
C TRP A 103 -3.11 -4.22 -3.33
N ASN A 104 -3.20 -5.51 -3.01
CA ASN A 104 -3.46 -5.96 -1.63
C ASN A 104 -2.31 -5.59 -0.68
N ARG A 105 -1.04 -5.65 -1.11
CA ARG A 105 0.10 -5.18 -0.30
C ARG A 105 -0.02 -3.70 0.03
N GLY A 106 -0.37 -2.89 -0.98
CA GLY A 106 -0.59 -1.46 -0.82
C GLY A 106 -1.69 -1.17 0.20
N MET A 107 -2.83 -1.84 0.07
CA MET A 107 -3.97 -1.72 0.99
C MET A 107 -3.64 -2.16 2.41
N ILE A 108 -2.98 -3.31 2.58
CA ILE A 108 -2.53 -3.80 3.89
C ILE A 108 -1.60 -2.78 4.54
N ASN A 109 -0.58 -2.30 3.83
CA ASN A 109 0.35 -1.30 4.35
C ASN A 109 -0.35 0.00 4.70
N PHE A 110 -1.32 0.46 3.90
CA PHE A 110 -2.11 1.65 4.19
C PHE A 110 -2.88 1.49 5.50
N ASN A 111 -3.60 0.38 5.66
CA ASN A 111 -4.40 0.07 6.85
C ASN A 111 -3.52 -0.11 8.11
N LEU A 112 -2.32 -0.66 7.95
CA LEU A 112 -1.32 -0.76 9.01
C LEU A 112 -0.56 0.55 9.27
N GLN A 113 -1.00 1.67 8.70
CA GLN A 113 -0.37 3.01 8.81
C GLN A 113 1.08 3.09 8.27
N LYS A 114 1.52 2.09 7.50
CA LYS A 114 2.80 2.06 6.78
C LYS A 114 2.67 2.78 5.43
N LYS A 115 2.22 4.05 5.45
CA LYS A 115 1.86 4.82 4.24
C LYS A 115 2.98 4.93 3.20
N LYS A 116 4.25 4.99 3.63
CA LYS A 116 5.40 5.01 2.69
C LYS A 116 5.47 3.73 1.84
N ASN A 117 5.25 2.58 2.47
CA ASN A 117 5.25 1.29 1.76
C ASN A 117 4.05 1.19 0.83
N ALA A 118 2.88 1.66 1.29
CA ALA A 118 1.68 1.73 0.45
C ALA A 118 1.86 2.65 -0.76
N GLU A 119 2.49 3.82 -0.58
CA GLU A 119 2.81 4.77 -1.65
C GLU A 119 3.67 4.12 -2.74
N ILE A 120 4.66 3.30 -2.37
CA ILE A 120 5.50 2.56 -3.32
C ILE A 120 4.65 1.59 -4.16
N ASP A 121 3.76 0.83 -3.51
CA ASP A 121 2.91 -0.15 -4.21
C ASP A 121 1.89 0.53 -5.14
N PHE A 122 1.23 1.59 -4.69
CA PHE A 122 0.28 2.33 -5.53
C PHE A 122 0.99 3.09 -6.66
N LEU A 123 2.20 3.58 -6.44
CA LEU A 123 3.00 4.20 -7.49
C LEU A 123 3.31 3.20 -8.59
N LYS A 124 3.76 1.98 -8.24
CA LYS A 124 3.99 0.90 -9.21
C LYS A 124 2.73 0.60 -10.03
N LEU A 125 1.56 0.57 -9.40
CA LEU A 125 0.29 0.34 -10.10
C LEU A 125 -0.06 1.49 -11.05
N VAL A 126 0.12 2.74 -10.65
CA VAL A 126 -0.14 3.92 -11.51
C VAL A 126 0.83 3.99 -12.69
N GLU A 127 2.10 3.61 -12.50
CA GLU A 127 3.09 3.57 -13.57
C GLU A 127 2.71 2.55 -14.68
N ASN A 128 2.08 1.44 -14.31
CA ASN A 128 1.67 0.39 -15.26
C ASN A 128 0.23 0.58 -15.77
N PHE A 129 -0.64 1.26 -15.01
CA PHE A 129 -2.04 1.49 -15.34
C PHE A 129 -2.41 2.97 -15.10
N PRO A 130 -1.88 3.91 -15.91
CA PRO A 130 -2.01 5.34 -15.65
C PRO A 130 -3.45 5.86 -15.72
N GLU A 131 -4.29 5.23 -16.54
CA GLU A 131 -5.71 5.56 -16.73
C GLU A 131 -6.61 5.00 -15.60
N ASN A 132 -6.06 4.24 -14.64
CA ASN A 132 -6.85 3.62 -13.58
C ASN A 132 -7.06 4.61 -12.42
N ASP A 133 -8.24 5.24 -12.39
CA ASP A 133 -8.63 6.21 -11.35
C ASP A 133 -8.52 5.65 -9.93
N LYS A 134 -8.83 4.37 -9.72
CA LYS A 134 -8.75 3.73 -8.40
C LYS A 134 -7.32 3.80 -7.87
N TYR A 135 -6.31 3.45 -8.67
CA TYR A 135 -4.91 3.47 -8.26
C TYR A 135 -4.42 4.89 -8.01
N ASN A 136 -4.79 5.82 -8.88
CA ASN A 136 -4.47 7.24 -8.70
C ASN A 136 -5.05 7.80 -7.39
N ASN A 137 -6.30 7.49 -7.05
CA ASN A 137 -6.94 7.97 -5.83
C ASN A 137 -6.26 7.43 -4.56
N TRP A 138 -5.83 6.17 -4.56
CA TRP A 138 -5.12 5.59 -3.41
C TRP A 138 -3.70 6.09 -3.26
N LEU A 139 -3.01 6.38 -4.37
CA LEU A 139 -1.72 7.08 -4.34
C LEU A 139 -1.88 8.49 -3.76
N LYS A 140 -2.92 9.23 -4.17
CA LYS A 140 -3.26 10.55 -3.62
C LYS A 140 -3.51 10.48 -2.11
N ALA A 141 -4.31 9.51 -1.63
CA ALA A 141 -4.60 9.30 -0.21
C ALA A 141 -3.37 8.98 0.66
N CYS A 142 -2.33 8.36 0.08
CA CYS A 142 -1.06 8.16 0.78
C CYS A 142 -0.30 9.48 1.00
N SER A 143 -0.43 10.42 0.06
CA SER A 143 0.27 11.71 0.07
C SER A 143 -0.42 12.79 0.93
N ASP A 144 -1.74 12.72 1.11
CA ASP A 144 -2.54 13.77 1.77
C ASP A 144 -2.12 14.05 3.23
N ARG A 145 -1.66 13.04 3.97
CA ARG A 145 -1.19 13.25 5.36
C ARG A 145 0.06 14.12 5.43
N LYS A 146 0.97 14.01 4.45
CA LYS A 146 2.20 14.82 4.43
C LYS A 146 1.85 16.30 4.22
N TYR A 147 0.94 16.59 3.29
CA TYR A 147 0.48 17.95 3.03
C TYR A 147 -0.32 18.51 4.20
N GLY A 148 -1.19 17.71 4.82
CA GLY A 148 -1.92 18.14 6.02
C GLY A 148 -0.99 18.53 7.17
N ILE A 149 0.06 17.75 7.43
CA ILE A 149 1.06 18.11 8.45
C ILE A 149 1.77 19.42 8.09
N MET A 150 2.20 19.59 6.84
CA MET A 150 2.87 20.83 6.41
C MET A 150 1.95 22.05 6.50
N GLU A 151 0.68 21.92 6.09
CA GLU A 151 -0.33 22.98 6.21
C GLU A 151 -0.53 23.40 7.68
N TRP A 152 -0.62 22.43 8.60
CA TRP A 152 -0.73 22.70 10.03
C TRP A 152 0.53 23.31 10.64
N THR A 153 1.73 22.90 10.20
CA THR A 153 2.98 23.54 10.64
C THR A 153 3.00 25.02 10.26
N PHE A 154 2.67 25.35 9.02
CA PHE A 154 2.62 26.73 8.57
C PHE A 154 1.52 27.55 9.28
N ALA A 155 0.34 26.96 9.50
CA ALA A 155 -0.70 27.59 10.32
C ALA A 155 -0.22 27.84 11.76
N GLY A 156 0.51 26.89 12.36
CA GLY A 156 1.10 27.03 13.69
C GLY A 156 2.11 28.18 13.76
N ILE A 157 2.94 28.37 12.73
CA ILE A 157 3.88 29.50 12.64
C ILE A 157 3.11 30.84 12.64
N VAL A 158 2.01 30.95 11.91
CA VAL A 158 1.17 32.18 11.89
C VAL A 158 0.59 32.44 13.28
N VAL A 159 -0.02 31.43 13.91
CA VAL A 159 -0.62 31.57 15.24
C VAL A 159 0.43 31.95 16.29
N ALA A 160 1.58 31.30 16.28
CA ALA A 160 2.68 31.64 17.19
C ALA A 160 3.18 33.08 16.97
N SER A 161 3.32 33.51 15.71
CA SER A 161 3.77 34.87 15.38
C SER A 161 2.80 35.94 15.85
N ILE A 162 1.48 35.71 15.67
CA ILE A 162 0.44 36.60 16.18
C ILE A 162 0.47 36.63 17.72
N PHE A 163 0.58 35.47 18.37
CA PHE A 163 0.64 35.37 19.82
C PHE A 163 1.86 36.15 20.38
N PHE A 164 3.04 35.99 19.79
CA PHE A 164 4.25 36.70 20.22
C PHE A 164 4.18 38.22 20.03
N SER A 165 3.54 38.71 18.96
CA SER A 165 3.42 40.16 18.71
C SER A 165 2.33 40.81 19.58
N PHE A 166 1.16 40.17 19.74
CA PHE A 166 0.02 40.78 20.42
C PHE A 166 -0.07 40.53 21.93
N ILE A 167 0.45 39.40 22.43
CA ILE A 167 0.23 38.99 23.83
C ILE A 167 1.46 39.24 24.69
N LEU A 168 2.67 39.12 24.12
CA LEU A 168 3.91 39.33 24.87
C LEU A 168 4.45 40.76 24.79
N GLU A 169 3.89 41.61 23.91
CA GLU A 169 4.25 43.00 23.65
C GLU A 169 5.73 43.34 23.98
N PRO A 170 6.71 42.75 23.28
CA PRO A 170 8.12 42.96 23.63
C PRO A 170 8.50 44.43 23.37
N SER A 171 9.21 45.05 24.32
CA SER A 171 9.56 46.49 24.29
C SER A 171 10.40 46.90 23.08
N ASP A 172 11.09 45.95 22.47
CA ASP A 172 12.03 46.18 21.41
C ASP A 172 11.39 45.74 20.09
N GLY A 173 11.02 46.70 19.22
CA GLY A 173 10.33 46.49 17.93
C GLY A 173 11.05 45.57 16.90
N ILE A 174 12.13 44.91 17.31
CA ILE A 174 12.74 43.76 16.64
C ILE A 174 11.78 42.57 16.62
N PHE A 175 11.05 42.32 17.71
CA PHE A 175 10.14 41.17 17.80
C PHE A 175 8.91 41.33 16.90
N ASP A 176 8.40 42.55 16.71
CA ASP A 176 7.33 42.82 15.74
C ASP A 176 7.77 42.54 14.30
N LYS A 177 9.02 42.90 13.95
CA LYS A 177 9.58 42.57 12.64
C LYS A 177 9.69 41.06 12.43
N LEU A 178 10.13 40.31 13.45
CA LEU A 178 10.19 38.85 13.39
C LEU A 178 8.81 38.21 13.28
N ALA A 179 7.81 38.74 14.01
CA ALA A 179 6.44 38.27 13.92
C ALA A 179 5.83 38.51 12.52
N ILE A 180 6.05 39.69 11.94
CA ILE A 180 5.62 39.98 10.55
C ILE A 180 6.26 39.00 9.56
N ILE A 181 7.56 38.74 9.69
CA ILE A 181 8.25 37.74 8.87
C ILE A 181 7.64 36.35 9.06
N GLY A 182 7.37 35.96 10.30
CA GLY A 182 6.73 34.67 10.61
C GLY A 182 5.33 34.53 10.00
N ILE A 183 4.50 35.58 10.05
CA ILE A 183 3.18 35.61 9.39
C ILE A 183 3.34 35.46 7.88
N ILE A 184 4.26 36.19 7.25
CA ILE A 184 4.51 36.11 5.81
C ILE A 184 4.95 34.69 5.43
N VAL A 185 5.95 34.13 6.13
CA VAL A 185 6.45 32.77 5.87
C VAL A 185 5.36 31.73 6.08
N GLY A 186 4.57 31.86 7.15
CA GLY A 186 3.44 30.99 7.45
C GLY A 186 2.37 31.00 6.34
N LEU A 187 1.94 32.18 5.92
CA LEU A 187 0.91 32.32 4.88
C LEU A 187 1.41 31.85 3.50
N PHE A 188 2.58 32.34 3.06
CA PHE A 188 3.13 31.95 1.76
C PHE A 188 3.55 30.48 1.73
N GLY A 189 4.08 29.94 2.83
CA GLY A 189 4.41 28.52 2.95
C GLY A 189 3.15 27.65 2.86
N GLY A 190 2.12 27.97 3.63
CA GLY A 190 0.83 27.27 3.59
C GLY A 190 0.15 27.33 2.23
N LEU A 191 0.12 28.51 1.58
CA LEU A 191 -0.42 28.70 0.24
C LEU A 191 0.36 27.90 -0.81
N THR A 192 1.70 27.92 -0.74
CA THR A 192 2.57 27.16 -1.64
C THR A 192 2.32 25.65 -1.50
N VAL A 193 2.23 25.13 -0.27
CA VAL A 193 1.92 23.72 0.00
C VAL A 193 0.53 23.35 -0.53
N SER A 194 -0.48 24.19 -0.30
CA SER A 194 -1.84 23.99 -0.80
C SER A 194 -1.89 24.01 -2.34
N TYR A 195 -1.13 24.92 -2.96
CA TYR A 195 -1.00 25.02 -4.41
C TYR A 195 -0.30 23.80 -5.00
N ILE A 196 0.83 23.35 -4.43
CA ILE A 196 1.54 22.14 -4.84
C ILE A 196 0.63 20.91 -4.69
N ARG A 197 -0.11 20.79 -3.57
CA ARG A 197 -1.10 19.73 -3.39
C ARG A 197 -2.14 19.76 -4.51
N LYS A 198 -2.75 20.92 -4.78
CA LYS A 198 -3.74 21.09 -5.86
C LYS A 198 -3.17 20.80 -7.24
N GLN A 199 -1.95 21.24 -7.54
CA GLN A 199 -1.29 20.97 -8.82
C GLN A 199 -0.96 19.49 -8.98
N ARG A 200 -0.47 18.82 -7.94
CA ARG A 200 -0.23 17.37 -7.98
C ARG A 200 -1.54 16.57 -8.10
N LEU A 201 -2.66 17.13 -7.63
CA LEU A 201 -3.99 16.54 -7.78
C LEU A 201 -4.63 16.81 -9.16
N LYS A 202 -4.27 17.92 -9.84
CA LYS A 202 -4.77 18.37 -11.15
C LYS A 202 -3.90 17.99 -12.35
N MET A 203 -2.60 17.81 -12.15
CA MET A 203 -1.72 17.22 -13.15
C MET A 203 -1.99 15.72 -13.12
N LYS A 204 -2.77 15.24 -14.11
CA LYS A 204 -3.36 13.89 -14.25
C LYS A 204 -4.75 13.83 -13.60
#